data_AF-A0A5C0UDZ1-F1
#
_entry.id   AF-A0A5C0UDZ1-F1
#
_cell.length_a   1.000
_cell.length_b   1.000
_cell.length_c   1.000
_cell.angle_alpha   90.00
_cell.angle_beta   90.00
_cell.angle_gamma   90.00
#
_symmetry.space_group_name_H-M   'P 1'
#
loop_
_entity.id
_entity.type
_entity.pdbx_description
1 polymer ?
#
loop_
_entity_poly.entity_id
_entity_poly.type
_entity_poly.pdbx_seq_one_letter_code
_entity_poly.pdbx_strand_id
1 'polypeptide(L)'
;MKYRKILQFISIICVSDIKSDKELFNKSMSEINAYNSSDLKRLETEKGYKECLLKRSQEEALKMYCAYQIRKKKAEIIKLPKSYDEFKENEANNFLYMLCMGEKDVLKELKSIKLTNWNLKYIPSNMFDGLESLKYLNISLNQLTELPKEIGKLKSLTVLDIENNNLTKLPEEVLSLSLDAFCYSGNDRNLISNSEKILKEVSMPSFERLPKEIDPRYEYLFIEQKNDIATSLEKRSLYNPNVTILSIVGDEGIDRINACDLMLNFPKLEKLKLFDVESIDLPIWIRDLKSLTKLSIGRNDLFAKKYNLAILQNWIGELRNLTKLCIVGNDLTELPNGVAELRNLIKLDISRNKLTALPEAIRGLKNLMTLRVKQNKLNKLPYWIGELRNLEELNVLINELTELPDDTKKLRNLTNLNASYNDLAKLPSCIGELKNLIKLCVSGNQIAALPEGVAELKNLTELNIGNQLIELPNWISKLNQLKLLDLANNKLTALPREIGDLENLTSLYIGGNQLTVLPREIGKLKSLTDLNVRDSQLTELPREIGRLTNLTTLDVTDNKLTRLPKEICSLTFGIFFESRDDYDYGSRTDGFHYSGNGSSYILRDNSDPEVCKWLGERYDSYSW
;
A
#
# COMPACT_ATOMS: atom_id res chain seq x y z
N MET A 1 19.88 -22.40 41.04
CA MET A 1 20.09 -23.76 40.46
C MET A 1 18.86 -24.40 39.81
N LYS A 2 17.60 -24.00 40.09
CA LYS A 2 16.41 -24.48 39.33
C LYS A 2 16.28 -23.89 37.90
N TYR A 3 16.88 -22.74 37.59
CA TYR A 3 16.85 -22.14 36.25
C TYR A 3 17.89 -22.68 35.25
N ARG A 4 18.97 -23.34 35.71
CA ARG A 4 19.96 -23.97 34.80
C ARG A 4 19.49 -25.32 34.23
N LYS A 5 18.53 -26.00 34.89
CA LYS A 5 17.90 -27.22 34.36
C LYS A 5 16.75 -26.95 33.38
N ILE A 6 16.13 -25.76 33.41
CA ILE A 6 15.10 -25.35 32.45
C ILE A 6 15.73 -24.95 31.10
N LEU A 7 16.87 -24.26 31.12
CA LEU A 7 17.59 -23.89 29.90
C LEU A 7 18.26 -25.07 29.19
N GLN A 8 18.65 -26.14 29.91
CA GLN A 8 19.11 -27.39 29.29
C GLN A 8 17.96 -28.24 28.71
N PHE A 9 16.70 -27.96 29.07
CA PHE A 9 15.53 -28.64 28.49
C PHE A 9 15.06 -27.96 27.21
N ILE A 10 15.23 -26.64 27.08
CA ILE A 10 14.84 -25.87 25.89
C ILE A 10 15.81 -26.08 24.73
N SER A 11 17.09 -26.41 24.99
CA SER A 11 18.04 -26.75 23.92
C SER A 11 17.80 -28.13 23.27
N ILE A 12 16.94 -28.98 23.84
CA ILE A 12 16.64 -30.31 23.30
C ILE A 12 15.41 -30.28 22.36
N ILE A 13 14.54 -29.26 22.46
CA ILE A 13 13.33 -29.16 21.62
C ILE A 13 13.64 -28.66 20.19
N CYS A 14 14.79 -28.03 19.96
CA CYS A 14 15.18 -27.57 18.62
C CYS A 14 15.88 -28.64 17.75
N VAL A 15 16.01 -29.91 18.17
CA VAL A 15 16.80 -30.90 17.42
C VAL A 15 16.14 -32.28 17.19
N SER A 16 14.95 -32.60 17.67
CA SER A 16 14.38 -33.94 17.39
C SER A 16 12.89 -33.99 17.11
N ASP A 17 12.57 -34.73 16.04
CA ASP A 17 11.26 -35.12 15.50
C ASP A 17 10.10 -35.15 16.52
N ILE A 18 9.12 -34.27 16.31
CA ILE A 18 7.83 -34.31 17.01
C ILE A 18 6.96 -35.37 16.32
N LYS A 19 7.25 -36.64 16.58
CA LYS A 19 6.31 -37.74 16.35
C LYS A 19 5.89 -38.48 17.61
N SER A 20 6.43 -38.15 18.78
CA SER A 20 6.05 -38.80 20.03
C SER A 20 6.17 -37.85 21.23
N ASP A 21 5.08 -37.18 21.60
CA ASP A 21 4.63 -37.23 23.01
C ASP A 21 3.29 -36.50 23.21
N LYS A 22 2.22 -37.29 23.16
CA LYS A 22 0.83 -36.84 23.37
C LYS A 22 0.56 -36.46 24.83
N GLU A 23 1.39 -36.93 25.76
CA GLU A 23 1.26 -36.72 27.21
C GLU A 23 1.80 -35.36 27.67
N LEU A 24 2.93 -34.92 27.09
CA LEU A 24 3.51 -33.60 27.35
C LEU A 24 2.59 -32.47 26.81
N PHE A 25 1.93 -32.72 25.68
CA PHE A 25 0.93 -31.85 25.07
C PHE A 25 -0.32 -31.65 25.95
N ASN A 26 -0.85 -32.74 26.52
CA ASN A 26 -2.04 -32.67 27.37
C ASN A 26 -1.77 -31.98 28.72
N LYS A 27 -0.55 -32.09 29.24
CA LYS A 27 -0.15 -31.40 30.48
C LYS A 27 -0.10 -29.88 30.31
N SER A 28 0.47 -29.41 29.21
CA SER A 28 0.50 -27.99 28.83
C SER A 28 -0.90 -27.41 28.56
N MET A 29 -1.82 -28.20 28.00
CA MET A 29 -3.22 -27.77 27.81
C MET A 29 -4.02 -27.65 29.11
N SER A 30 -3.71 -28.47 30.13
CA SER A 30 -4.37 -28.34 31.44
C SER A 30 -3.98 -27.05 32.18
N GLU A 31 -2.74 -26.57 31.95
CA GLU A 31 -2.23 -25.32 32.54
C GLU A 31 -2.75 -24.08 31.79
N ILE A 32 -3.07 -24.18 30.50
CA ILE A 32 -3.69 -23.12 29.70
C ILE A 32 -5.19 -23.00 29.99
N ASN A 33 -5.90 -24.13 30.16
CA ASN A 33 -7.32 -24.14 30.51
C ASN A 33 -7.61 -23.69 31.97
N ALA A 34 -6.57 -23.50 32.79
CA ALA A 34 -6.68 -23.00 34.16
C ALA A 34 -6.75 -21.45 34.25
N TYR A 35 -6.63 -20.73 33.13
CA TYR A 35 -6.78 -19.27 33.11
C TYR A 35 -8.25 -18.84 33.07
N ASN A 36 -8.70 -18.18 34.14
CA ASN A 36 -10.08 -17.74 34.31
C ASN A 36 -10.46 -16.60 33.35
N SER A 37 -11.76 -16.50 33.02
CA SER A 37 -12.34 -15.53 32.06
C SER A 37 -12.06 -14.05 32.35
N SER A 38 -11.65 -13.71 33.58
CA SER A 38 -11.26 -12.35 33.98
C SER A 38 -9.90 -11.90 33.43
N ASP A 39 -8.94 -12.82 33.29
CA ASP A 39 -7.61 -12.51 32.74
C ASP A 39 -7.65 -12.31 31.23
N LEU A 40 -8.54 -13.05 30.56
CA LEU A 40 -8.84 -12.87 29.14
C LEU A 40 -9.54 -11.52 28.85
N LYS A 41 -10.41 -11.04 29.75
CA LYS A 41 -11.04 -9.70 29.64
C LYS A 41 -10.05 -8.55 29.81
N ARG A 42 -9.01 -8.71 30.63
CA ARG A 42 -7.96 -7.68 30.83
C ARG A 42 -7.15 -7.42 29.55
N LEU A 43 -7.04 -8.43 28.70
CA LEU A 43 -6.33 -8.40 27.41
C LEU A 43 -7.16 -7.78 26.27
N GLU A 44 -8.44 -7.46 26.49
CA GLU A 44 -9.30 -6.76 25.51
C GLU A 44 -8.96 -5.26 25.37
N THR A 45 -8.03 -4.77 26.20
CA THR A 45 -7.53 -3.40 26.19
C THR A 45 -6.07 -3.37 25.75
N GLU A 46 -5.69 -2.34 24.98
CA GLU A 46 -4.33 -2.16 24.44
C GLU A 46 -3.24 -2.16 25.52
N LYS A 47 -3.60 -1.73 26.75
CA LYS A 47 -2.75 -1.77 27.95
C LYS A 47 -2.46 -3.21 28.42
N GLY A 48 -3.46 -4.10 28.43
CA GLY A 48 -3.26 -5.50 28.80
C GLY A 48 -2.38 -6.26 27.81
N TYR A 49 -2.48 -5.93 26.51
CA TYR A 49 -1.61 -6.48 25.46
C TYR A 49 -0.14 -6.05 25.66
N LYS A 50 0.09 -4.77 25.93
CA LYS A 50 1.44 -4.20 26.13
C LYS A 50 2.11 -4.69 27.42
N GLU A 51 1.34 -4.91 28.50
CA GLU A 51 1.87 -5.53 29.73
C GLU A 51 2.26 -7.02 29.55
N CYS A 52 1.65 -7.71 28.59
CA CYS A 52 1.99 -9.10 28.30
C CYS A 52 3.27 -9.24 27.46
N LEU A 53 3.50 -8.31 26.52
CA LEU A 53 4.73 -8.16 25.72
C LEU A 53 6.00 -7.96 26.58
N LEU A 54 5.86 -7.30 27.73
CA LEU A 54 6.97 -6.99 28.65
C LEU A 54 7.36 -8.15 29.58
N LYS A 55 6.49 -9.17 29.74
CA LYS A 55 6.64 -10.21 30.78
C LYS A 55 6.78 -11.63 30.25
N ARG A 56 6.68 -11.84 28.95
CA ARG A 56 6.61 -13.15 28.29
C ARG A 56 7.50 -13.20 27.06
N SER A 57 7.76 -14.39 26.52
CA SER A 57 8.56 -14.51 25.30
C SER A 57 7.85 -13.80 24.13
N GLN A 58 8.62 -13.29 23.15
CA GLN A 58 8.07 -12.67 21.94
C GLN A 58 7.03 -13.56 21.23
N GLU A 59 7.22 -14.88 21.33
CA GLU A 59 6.32 -15.88 20.77
C GLU A 59 4.96 -15.93 21.50
N GLU A 60 4.93 -15.80 22.83
CA GLU A 60 3.70 -15.78 23.63
C GLU A 60 2.92 -14.48 23.45
N ALA A 61 3.63 -13.36 23.28
CA ALA A 61 3.03 -12.06 23.02
C ALA A 61 2.37 -11.99 21.63
N LEU A 62 2.99 -12.59 20.61
CA LEU A 62 2.43 -12.69 19.26
C LEU A 62 1.18 -13.60 19.24
N LYS A 63 1.22 -14.73 19.95
CA LYS A 63 0.08 -15.66 20.13
C LYS A 63 -1.15 -14.94 20.70
N MET A 64 -0.93 -14.07 21.69
CA MET A 64 -2.02 -13.35 22.36
C MET A 64 -2.54 -12.15 21.56
N TYR A 65 -1.70 -11.47 20.77
CA TYR A 65 -2.12 -10.39 19.85
C TYR A 65 -3.03 -10.89 18.73
N CYS A 66 -2.68 -12.03 18.14
CA CYS A 66 -3.46 -12.64 17.08
C CYS A 66 -4.81 -13.11 17.60
N ALA A 67 -4.87 -13.75 18.79
CA ALA A 67 -6.12 -14.09 19.46
C ALA A 67 -7.01 -12.87 19.73
N TYR A 68 -6.41 -11.71 20.05
CA TYR A 68 -7.13 -10.44 20.23
C TYR A 68 -7.69 -9.87 18.91
N GLN A 69 -6.93 -9.87 17.81
CA GLN A 69 -7.42 -9.43 16.49
C GLN A 69 -8.55 -10.32 15.98
N ILE A 70 -8.45 -11.63 16.26
CA ILE A 70 -9.45 -12.65 15.98
C ILE A 70 -10.75 -12.35 16.76
N ARG A 71 -10.69 -12.06 18.07
CA ARG A 71 -11.89 -11.82 18.90
C ARG A 71 -12.54 -10.43 18.73
N LYS A 72 -11.78 -9.38 18.43
CA LYS A 72 -12.29 -7.98 18.42
C LYS A 72 -12.92 -7.56 17.09
N LYS A 73 -12.70 -8.32 16.02
CA LYS A 73 -13.21 -7.98 14.70
C LYS A 73 -14.01 -9.14 14.10
N LYS A 74 -15.33 -8.98 14.05
CA LYS A 74 -16.16 -9.56 12.99
C LYS A 74 -15.71 -9.04 11.62
N ALA A 75 -14.48 -9.32 11.18
CA ALA A 75 -13.90 -8.76 9.97
C ALA A 75 -13.41 -9.83 9.00
N GLU A 76 -13.84 -9.65 7.76
CA GLU A 76 -13.55 -10.49 6.60
C GLU A 76 -12.08 -10.44 6.14
N ILE A 77 -11.16 -9.69 6.79
CA ILE A 77 -9.76 -9.53 6.35
C ILE A 77 -8.81 -9.26 7.54
N ILE A 78 -7.72 -10.05 7.64
CA ILE A 78 -6.54 -9.75 8.48
C ILE A 78 -5.53 -8.97 7.61
N LYS A 79 -5.22 -7.71 7.99
CA LYS A 79 -4.07 -6.95 7.47
C LYS A 79 -3.17 -6.58 8.64
N LEU A 80 -1.91 -6.99 8.60
CA LEU A 80 -0.88 -6.57 9.56
C LEU A 80 -0.27 -5.21 9.16
N PRO A 81 0.30 -4.45 10.12
CA PRO A 81 0.88 -3.13 9.86
C PRO A 81 2.07 -3.21 8.88
N LYS A 82 2.19 -2.21 8.02
CA LYS A 82 3.16 -2.13 6.91
C LYS A 82 4.50 -1.50 7.29
N SER A 83 4.89 -1.47 8.55
CA SER A 83 6.15 -0.83 8.96
C SER A 83 6.99 -1.80 9.77
N TYR A 84 7.82 -2.62 9.13
CA TYR A 84 9.04 -3.21 9.72
C TYR A 84 9.81 -3.88 8.56
N ASP A 85 10.67 -3.11 7.89
CA ASP A 85 11.61 -3.60 6.89
C ASP A 85 12.79 -4.31 7.57
N GLU A 86 12.53 -5.49 8.17
CA GLU A 86 13.55 -6.53 8.49
C GLU A 86 12.87 -7.76 9.14
N PHE A 87 11.98 -8.43 8.41
CA PHE A 87 11.42 -9.71 8.86
C PHE A 87 12.35 -10.87 8.48
N LYS A 88 12.94 -11.54 9.49
CA LYS A 88 13.82 -12.72 9.30
C LYS A 88 13.02 -14.03 9.23
N GLU A 89 13.62 -15.03 8.58
CA GLU A 89 13.13 -16.38 8.23
C GLU A 89 12.32 -17.14 9.32
N ASN A 90 12.54 -16.86 10.60
CA ASN A 90 11.90 -17.58 11.72
C ASN A 90 10.44 -17.15 12.02
N GLU A 91 9.99 -15.97 11.58
CA GLU A 91 8.72 -15.39 12.05
C GLU A 91 7.52 -15.71 11.15
N ALA A 92 7.72 -16.00 9.87
CA ALA A 92 6.66 -16.47 8.97
C ALA A 92 6.19 -17.90 9.34
N ASN A 93 7.14 -18.75 9.76
CA ASN A 93 6.84 -20.06 10.34
C ASN A 93 6.07 -19.94 11.66
N ASN A 94 6.37 -18.91 12.48
CA ASN A 94 5.61 -18.64 13.71
C ASN A 94 4.17 -18.20 13.42
N PHE A 95 3.91 -17.41 12.36
CA PHE A 95 2.54 -17.06 11.94
C PHE A 95 1.74 -18.28 11.47
N LEU A 96 2.33 -19.15 10.65
CA LEU A 96 1.71 -20.41 10.24
C LEU A 96 1.42 -21.31 11.44
N TYR A 97 2.37 -21.42 12.38
CA TYR A 97 2.21 -22.18 13.63
C TYR A 97 1.09 -21.61 14.53
N MET A 98 0.82 -20.30 14.48
CA MET A 98 -0.28 -19.65 15.22
C MET A 98 -1.65 -19.87 14.58
N LEU A 99 -1.77 -19.88 13.24
CA LEU A 99 -3.01 -20.28 12.56
C LEU A 99 -3.41 -21.71 12.94
N CYS A 100 -2.40 -22.59 13.04
CA CYS A 100 -2.57 -23.97 13.49
C CYS A 100 -3.01 -24.13 14.96
N MET A 101 -2.89 -23.08 15.78
CA MET A 101 -3.15 -23.08 17.23
C MET A 101 -4.32 -22.16 17.64
N GLY A 102 -4.98 -21.48 16.69
CA GLY A 102 -6.08 -20.55 16.97
C GLY A 102 -7.38 -21.20 17.45
N GLU A 103 -8.25 -20.43 18.11
CA GLU A 103 -9.62 -20.86 18.43
C GLU A 103 -10.39 -21.15 17.13
N LYS A 104 -10.62 -22.44 16.86
CA LYS A 104 -11.24 -22.94 15.62
C LYS A 104 -12.59 -22.27 15.31
N ASP A 105 -13.31 -21.82 16.32
CA ASP A 105 -14.61 -21.19 16.14
C ASP A 105 -14.56 -19.79 15.52
N VAL A 106 -13.44 -19.07 15.65
CA VAL A 106 -13.30 -17.74 15.03
C VAL A 106 -12.74 -17.81 13.62
N LEU A 107 -11.91 -18.82 13.33
CA LEU A 107 -11.39 -19.06 11.99
C LEU A 107 -12.52 -19.42 10.99
N LYS A 108 -13.66 -19.92 11.49
CA LYS A 108 -14.85 -20.24 10.69
C LYS A 108 -15.45 -19.03 9.97
N GLU A 109 -15.20 -17.81 10.42
CA GLU A 109 -15.74 -16.61 9.78
C GLU A 109 -14.77 -15.99 8.75
N LEU A 110 -13.54 -16.48 8.65
CA LEU A 110 -12.51 -15.87 7.80
C LEU A 110 -12.75 -16.18 6.32
N LYS A 111 -12.80 -15.13 5.49
CA LYS A 111 -13.11 -15.26 4.05
C LYS A 111 -11.91 -15.07 3.12
N SER A 112 -10.85 -14.41 3.57
CA SER A 112 -9.68 -14.11 2.73
C SER A 112 -8.36 -14.17 3.51
N ILE A 113 -7.37 -14.84 2.94
CA ILE A 113 -5.99 -14.90 3.42
C ILE A 113 -5.05 -14.48 2.28
N LYS A 114 -4.09 -13.60 2.58
CA LYS A 114 -3.03 -13.19 1.65
C LYS A 114 -1.67 -13.22 2.34
N LEU A 115 -0.82 -14.15 1.89
CA LEU A 115 0.55 -14.41 2.34
C LEU A 115 1.53 -14.34 1.17
N THR A 116 1.37 -13.32 0.33
CA THR A 116 2.22 -13.10 -0.86
C THR A 116 3.61 -12.58 -0.47
N ASN A 117 4.69 -13.21 -0.93
CA ASN A 117 6.08 -12.78 -0.67
C ASN A 117 6.49 -12.84 0.82
N TRP A 118 6.15 -13.94 1.48
CA TRP A 118 6.45 -14.20 2.90
C TRP A 118 7.66 -15.12 3.10
N ASN A 119 8.36 -15.48 2.03
CA ASN A 119 9.50 -16.40 2.05
C ASN A 119 9.15 -17.80 2.63
N LEU A 120 7.91 -18.26 2.45
CA LEU A 120 7.43 -19.54 3.00
C LEU A 120 8.08 -20.73 2.28
N LYS A 121 8.64 -21.69 3.03
CA LYS A 121 9.23 -22.92 2.46
C LYS A 121 8.30 -24.14 2.51
N TYR A 122 7.37 -24.16 3.45
CA TYR A 122 6.35 -25.22 3.58
C TYR A 122 5.08 -24.66 4.23
N ILE A 123 3.97 -25.39 4.11
CA ILE A 123 2.71 -25.10 4.81
C ILE A 123 2.38 -26.27 5.75
N PRO A 124 2.15 -26.04 7.06
CA PRO A 124 1.73 -27.10 7.97
C PRO A 124 0.36 -27.66 7.59
N SER A 125 0.18 -28.98 7.71
CA SER A 125 -1.09 -29.66 7.36
C SER A 125 -2.30 -29.17 8.15
N ASN A 126 -2.10 -28.72 9.38
CA ASN A 126 -3.15 -28.18 10.25
C ASN A 126 -3.42 -26.68 10.07
N MET A 127 -2.74 -25.98 9.14
CA MET A 127 -2.99 -24.56 8.86
C MET A 127 -4.43 -24.30 8.39
N PHE A 128 -5.03 -25.27 7.71
CA PHE A 128 -6.36 -25.15 7.10
C PHE A 128 -7.51 -25.58 8.02
N ASP A 129 -7.22 -26.05 9.23
CA ASP A 129 -8.25 -26.48 10.18
C ASP A 129 -9.07 -25.28 10.68
N GLY A 130 -10.40 -25.36 10.61
CA GLY A 130 -11.31 -24.29 11.04
C GLY A 130 -11.52 -23.17 10.01
N LEU A 131 -10.87 -23.22 8.84
CA LEU A 131 -11.02 -22.22 7.77
C LEU A 131 -12.12 -22.58 6.74
N GLU A 132 -13.21 -23.20 7.21
CA GLU A 132 -14.24 -23.78 6.32
C GLU A 132 -14.98 -22.76 5.43
N SER A 133 -15.01 -21.48 5.83
CA SER A 133 -15.65 -20.38 5.07
C SER A 133 -14.69 -19.59 4.18
N LEU A 134 -13.41 -19.99 4.11
CA LEU A 134 -12.40 -19.26 3.35
C LEU A 134 -12.71 -19.31 1.85
N LYS A 135 -12.80 -18.13 1.21
CA LYS A 135 -13.10 -17.98 -0.22
C LYS A 135 -11.88 -17.61 -1.05
N TYR A 136 -10.92 -16.89 -0.48
CA TYR A 136 -9.73 -16.41 -1.17
C TYR A 136 -8.46 -16.79 -0.41
N LEU A 137 -7.54 -17.48 -1.07
CA LEU A 137 -6.22 -17.82 -0.53
C LEU A 137 -5.16 -17.40 -1.55
N ASN A 138 -4.26 -16.50 -1.15
CA ASN A 138 -3.11 -16.13 -1.95
C ASN A 138 -1.84 -16.41 -1.15
N ILE A 139 -1.02 -17.32 -1.66
CA ILE A 139 0.26 -17.77 -1.10
C ILE A 139 1.37 -17.69 -2.17
N SER A 140 1.26 -16.74 -3.10
CA SER A 140 2.21 -16.56 -4.20
C SER A 140 3.53 -15.89 -3.79
N LEU A 141 4.55 -15.97 -4.64
CA LEU A 141 5.90 -15.43 -4.42
C LEU A 141 6.58 -16.01 -3.17
N ASN A 142 6.44 -17.31 -2.94
CA ASN A 142 7.07 -18.02 -1.82
C ASN A 142 8.05 -19.08 -2.33
N GLN A 143 8.65 -19.88 -1.44
CA GLN A 143 9.61 -20.94 -1.75
C GLN A 143 9.01 -22.34 -1.55
N LEU A 144 7.67 -22.50 -1.64
CA LEU A 144 6.99 -23.76 -1.33
C LEU A 144 7.36 -24.84 -2.34
N THR A 145 7.79 -26.01 -1.84
CA THR A 145 8.11 -27.18 -2.69
C THR A 145 6.93 -28.16 -2.83
N GLU A 146 6.00 -28.13 -1.88
CA GLU A 146 4.75 -28.90 -1.89
C GLU A 146 3.59 -28.16 -1.19
N LEU A 147 2.36 -28.57 -1.49
CA LEU A 147 1.15 -28.17 -0.77
C LEU A 147 0.60 -29.36 0.04
N PRO A 148 0.12 -29.15 1.28
CA PRO A 148 -0.47 -30.21 2.07
C PRO A 148 -1.85 -30.59 1.52
N LYS A 149 -2.18 -31.88 1.61
CA LYS A 149 -3.45 -32.47 1.11
C LYS A 149 -4.68 -31.85 1.77
N GLU A 150 -4.52 -31.37 2.99
CA GLU A 150 -5.54 -30.74 3.81
C GLU A 150 -6.10 -29.45 3.21
N ILE A 151 -5.47 -28.88 2.16
CA ILE A 151 -6.06 -27.79 1.37
C ILE A 151 -7.44 -28.18 0.80
N GLY A 152 -7.68 -29.47 0.54
CA GLY A 152 -8.98 -29.98 0.10
C GLY A 152 -10.12 -29.83 1.12
N LYS A 153 -9.80 -29.52 2.38
CA LYS A 153 -10.81 -29.20 3.42
C LYS A 153 -11.48 -27.85 3.19
N LEU A 154 -10.86 -26.95 2.42
CA LEU A 154 -11.37 -25.60 2.14
C LEU A 154 -12.48 -25.61 1.08
N LYS A 155 -13.60 -26.27 1.36
CA LYS A 155 -14.70 -26.48 0.39
C LYS A 155 -15.37 -25.19 -0.11
N SER A 156 -15.24 -24.09 0.63
CA SER A 156 -15.75 -22.77 0.23
C SER A 156 -14.76 -21.95 -0.60
N LEU A 157 -13.56 -22.47 -0.85
CA LEU A 157 -12.51 -21.74 -1.57
C LEU A 157 -12.91 -21.57 -3.03
N THR A 158 -12.90 -20.32 -3.50
CA THR A 158 -13.22 -19.96 -4.89
C THR A 158 -12.01 -19.36 -5.61
N VAL A 159 -11.02 -18.83 -4.89
CA VAL A 159 -9.78 -18.28 -5.49
C VAL A 159 -8.56 -18.84 -4.77
N LEU A 160 -7.64 -19.44 -5.52
CA LEU A 160 -6.36 -19.95 -5.03
C LEU A 160 -5.20 -19.45 -5.90
N ASP A 161 -4.38 -18.57 -5.36
CA ASP A 161 -3.15 -18.07 -6.01
C ASP A 161 -1.92 -18.67 -5.33
N ILE A 162 -1.19 -19.50 -6.08
CA ILE A 162 0.05 -20.20 -5.69
C ILE A 162 1.22 -19.86 -6.62
N GLU A 163 1.12 -18.79 -7.41
CA GLU A 163 2.16 -18.40 -8.38
C GLU A 163 3.52 -18.15 -7.72
N ASN A 164 4.58 -18.33 -8.50
CA ASN A 164 5.98 -18.13 -8.13
C ASN A 164 6.36 -18.86 -6.83
N ASN A 165 6.12 -20.17 -6.83
CA ASN A 165 6.60 -21.14 -5.84
C ASN A 165 7.44 -22.22 -6.51
N ASN A 166 8.09 -23.10 -5.73
CA ASN A 166 8.93 -24.20 -6.20
C ASN A 166 8.15 -25.55 -6.26
N LEU A 167 6.84 -25.50 -6.52
CA LEU A 167 5.96 -26.67 -6.51
C LEU A 167 6.24 -27.60 -7.68
N THR A 168 6.42 -28.90 -7.40
CA THR A 168 6.64 -29.94 -8.42
C THR A 168 5.38 -30.76 -8.72
N LYS A 169 4.40 -30.78 -7.80
CA LYS A 169 3.13 -31.49 -7.93
C LYS A 169 2.04 -30.81 -7.09
N LEU A 170 0.78 -30.99 -7.48
CA LEU A 170 -0.38 -30.62 -6.67
C LEU A 170 -0.96 -31.86 -5.99
N PRO A 171 -1.42 -31.76 -4.72
CA PRO A 171 -2.19 -32.82 -4.11
C PRO A 171 -3.53 -32.99 -4.85
N GLU A 172 -3.98 -34.24 -5.02
CA GLU A 172 -5.24 -34.57 -5.73
C GLU A 172 -6.45 -33.88 -5.09
N GLU A 173 -6.35 -33.57 -3.80
CA GLU A 173 -7.37 -32.90 -3.03
C GLU A 173 -7.67 -31.47 -3.54
N VAL A 174 -6.74 -30.80 -4.22
CA VAL A 174 -6.98 -29.54 -4.94
C VAL A 174 -7.99 -29.74 -6.08
N LEU A 175 -7.96 -30.91 -6.74
CA LEU A 175 -8.92 -31.28 -7.80
C LEU A 175 -10.36 -31.40 -7.30
N SER A 176 -10.54 -31.57 -5.99
CA SER A 176 -11.85 -31.68 -5.35
C SER A 176 -12.45 -30.33 -4.93
N LEU A 177 -11.74 -29.22 -5.18
CA LEU A 177 -12.21 -27.86 -4.87
C LEU A 177 -12.95 -27.28 -6.07
N SER A 178 -13.97 -26.45 -5.83
CA SER A 178 -14.71 -25.76 -6.90
C SER A 178 -14.19 -24.32 -7.03
N LEU A 179 -13.06 -24.15 -7.71
CA LEU A 179 -12.41 -22.84 -7.84
C LEU A 179 -13.02 -22.03 -9.00
N ASP A 180 -13.39 -20.78 -8.74
CA ASP A 180 -13.67 -19.78 -9.77
C ASP A 180 -12.36 -19.21 -10.36
N ALA A 181 -11.27 -19.21 -9.58
CA ALA A 181 -9.97 -18.71 -9.99
C ALA A 181 -8.79 -19.54 -9.44
N PHE A 182 -7.80 -19.86 -10.28
CA PHE A 182 -6.58 -20.55 -9.87
C PHE A 182 -5.35 -20.05 -10.63
N CYS A 183 -4.43 -19.43 -9.88
CA CYS A 183 -3.19 -18.90 -10.42
C CYS A 183 -2.03 -19.81 -9.98
N TYR A 184 -1.21 -20.28 -10.92
CA TYR A 184 -0.02 -21.10 -10.60
C TYR A 184 1.11 -20.84 -11.59
N SER A 185 2.36 -21.04 -11.16
CA SER A 185 3.52 -21.03 -12.06
C SER A 185 4.28 -22.36 -11.92
N GLY A 186 4.35 -23.16 -12.99
CA GLY A 186 5.09 -24.41 -12.97
C GLY A 186 5.32 -24.96 -14.37
N ASN A 187 6.52 -25.47 -14.62
CA ASN A 187 6.93 -26.01 -15.93
C ASN A 187 6.57 -27.49 -16.14
N ASP A 188 6.00 -28.16 -15.13
CA ASP A 188 5.72 -29.60 -15.16
C ASP A 188 4.37 -29.94 -15.84
N ARG A 189 4.37 -30.89 -16.77
CA ARG A 189 3.19 -31.36 -17.51
C ARG A 189 2.12 -31.96 -16.58
N ASN A 190 2.51 -32.52 -15.45
CA ASN A 190 1.59 -33.10 -14.46
C ASN A 190 0.83 -32.04 -13.64
N LEU A 191 1.36 -30.82 -13.55
CA LEU A 191 0.67 -29.69 -12.90
C LEU A 191 -0.39 -29.08 -13.83
N ILE A 192 -0.09 -28.99 -15.13
CA ILE A 192 -1.00 -28.50 -16.18
C ILE A 192 -2.22 -29.44 -16.35
N SER A 193 -2.00 -30.76 -16.38
CA SER A 193 -3.10 -31.73 -16.56
C SER A 193 -4.07 -31.79 -15.37
N ASN A 194 -3.59 -31.44 -14.17
CA ASN A 194 -4.40 -31.36 -12.97
C ASN A 194 -5.19 -30.04 -12.90
N SER A 195 -4.61 -28.92 -13.34
CA SER A 195 -5.32 -27.62 -13.36
C SER A 195 -6.49 -27.60 -14.36
N GLU A 196 -6.37 -28.26 -15.52
CA GLU A 196 -7.42 -28.37 -16.54
C GLU A 196 -8.76 -28.97 -16.03
N LYS A 197 -8.76 -29.72 -14.92
CA LYS A 197 -9.99 -30.32 -14.36
C LYS A 197 -10.82 -29.37 -13.49
N ILE A 198 -10.29 -28.22 -13.08
CA ILE A 198 -10.84 -27.44 -11.96
C ILE A 198 -11.46 -26.08 -12.37
N LEU A 199 -11.19 -25.51 -13.55
CA LEU A 199 -11.07 -24.05 -13.65
C LEU A 199 -12.01 -23.27 -14.59
N LYS A 200 -12.39 -22.06 -14.13
CA LYS A 200 -12.81 -20.90 -14.94
C LYS A 200 -11.68 -19.89 -15.23
N GLU A 201 -10.55 -19.94 -14.50
CA GLU A 201 -9.38 -19.07 -14.71
C GLU A 201 -8.12 -19.91 -14.90
N VAL A 202 -7.29 -19.56 -15.89
CA VAL A 202 -6.00 -20.23 -16.10
C VAL A 202 -4.86 -19.22 -16.28
N SER A 203 -3.79 -19.44 -15.52
CA SER A 203 -2.48 -18.83 -15.72
C SER A 203 -1.58 -19.80 -16.48
N MET A 204 -1.03 -19.38 -17.63
CA MET A 204 -0.19 -20.23 -18.49
C MET A 204 1.22 -19.65 -18.62
N PRO A 205 2.26 -20.49 -18.45
CA PRO A 205 3.65 -20.02 -18.30
C PRO A 205 4.37 -19.64 -19.61
N SER A 206 3.79 -19.89 -20.79
CA SER A 206 4.34 -19.46 -22.09
C SER A 206 3.36 -19.66 -23.24
N PHE A 207 3.41 -18.78 -24.24
CA PHE A 207 2.61 -18.86 -25.47
C PHE A 207 2.87 -20.12 -26.31
N GLU A 208 4.10 -20.66 -26.28
CA GLU A 208 4.47 -21.82 -27.10
C GLU A 208 3.66 -23.08 -26.74
N ARG A 209 3.20 -23.14 -25.49
CA ARG A 209 2.45 -24.27 -24.92
C ARG A 209 0.94 -24.10 -25.02
N LEU A 210 0.45 -22.99 -25.55
CA LEU A 210 -0.99 -22.78 -25.73
C LEU A 210 -1.53 -23.71 -26.82
N PRO A 211 -2.60 -24.49 -26.54
CA PRO A 211 -3.32 -25.20 -27.59
C PRO A 211 -3.98 -24.19 -28.55
N LYS A 212 -4.17 -24.59 -29.82
CA LYS A 212 -4.87 -23.75 -30.82
C LYS A 212 -6.31 -23.42 -30.39
N GLU A 213 -6.96 -24.39 -29.72
CA GLU A 213 -8.26 -24.22 -29.08
C GLU A 213 -8.04 -24.16 -27.57
N ILE A 214 -8.38 -23.02 -26.98
CA ILE A 214 -8.34 -22.84 -25.53
C ILE A 214 -9.63 -23.41 -24.96
N ASP A 215 -9.55 -24.17 -23.88
CA ASP A 215 -10.71 -24.84 -23.29
C ASP A 215 -11.87 -23.85 -23.07
N PRO A 216 -13.07 -24.12 -23.62
CA PRO A 216 -14.20 -23.19 -23.57
C PRO A 216 -14.72 -22.95 -22.15
N ARG A 217 -14.27 -23.69 -21.13
CA ARG A 217 -14.60 -23.43 -19.72
C ARG A 217 -13.90 -22.20 -19.15
N TYR A 218 -12.85 -21.70 -19.81
CA TYR A 218 -12.09 -20.55 -19.32
C TYR A 218 -12.82 -19.22 -19.60
N GLU A 219 -13.02 -18.44 -18.55
CA GLU A 219 -13.54 -17.07 -18.56
C GLU A 219 -12.42 -16.04 -18.35
N TYR A 220 -11.30 -16.45 -17.75
CA TYR A 220 -10.16 -15.61 -17.42
C TYR A 220 -8.87 -16.28 -17.89
N LEU A 221 -8.05 -15.55 -18.63
CA LEU A 221 -6.79 -16.05 -19.20
C LEU A 221 -5.64 -15.11 -18.85
N PHE A 222 -4.66 -15.64 -18.12
CA PHE A 222 -3.42 -14.95 -17.78
C PHE A 222 -2.26 -15.66 -18.49
N ILE A 223 -1.46 -14.89 -19.21
CA ILE A 223 -0.30 -15.39 -19.96
C ILE A 223 0.90 -14.61 -19.46
N GLU A 224 1.78 -15.29 -18.75
CA GLU A 224 3.07 -14.75 -18.30
C GLU A 224 4.17 -15.44 -19.11
N GLN A 225 4.97 -14.69 -19.87
CA GLN A 225 6.15 -15.28 -20.51
C GLN A 225 7.35 -15.21 -19.55
N LYS A 226 7.84 -16.38 -19.14
CA LYS A 226 9.09 -16.52 -18.38
C LYS A 226 10.09 -17.27 -19.28
N ASN A 227 11.19 -16.61 -19.64
CA ASN A 227 12.43 -17.13 -20.27
C ASN A 227 12.75 -16.81 -21.75
N ASP A 228 14.07 -16.65 -21.93
CA ASP A 228 15.05 -16.42 -23.02
C ASP A 228 14.88 -17.01 -24.44
N ILE A 229 13.72 -17.50 -24.87
CA ILE A 229 13.62 -18.05 -26.24
C ILE A 229 12.95 -17.05 -27.17
N ALA A 230 13.77 -16.30 -27.90
CA ALA A 230 13.40 -15.64 -29.15
C ALA A 230 13.01 -16.68 -30.20
N THR A 231 11.86 -17.31 -30.03
CA THR A 231 11.23 -18.13 -31.06
C THR A 231 10.12 -17.28 -31.65
N SER A 232 10.26 -16.92 -32.93
CA SER A 232 9.19 -16.29 -33.69
C SER A 232 7.93 -17.12 -33.48
N LEU A 233 6.93 -16.57 -32.80
CA LEU A 233 5.64 -17.19 -32.67
C LEU A 233 5.14 -17.42 -34.11
N GLU A 234 5.04 -18.68 -34.53
CA GLU A 234 4.26 -18.97 -35.73
C GLU A 234 2.89 -18.34 -35.53
N LYS A 235 2.33 -17.69 -36.56
CA LYS A 235 1.00 -17.08 -36.49
C LYS A 235 0.00 -18.07 -35.91
N ARG A 236 -0.40 -17.88 -34.65
CA ARG A 236 -1.35 -18.75 -33.94
C ARG A 236 -2.65 -17.98 -33.80
N SER A 237 -3.71 -18.54 -34.37
CA SER A 237 -5.06 -18.09 -34.06
C SER A 237 -5.51 -18.80 -32.79
N LEU A 238 -5.76 -18.01 -31.73
CA LEU A 238 -6.32 -18.50 -30.48
C LEU A 238 -7.80 -18.12 -30.46
N TYR A 239 -8.64 -19.09 -30.15
CA TYR A 239 -10.07 -18.91 -30.04
C TYR A 239 -10.57 -19.38 -28.68
N ASN A 240 -11.36 -18.54 -28.02
CA ASN A 240 -12.20 -18.95 -26.90
C ASN A 240 -13.48 -18.09 -26.85
N PRO A 241 -14.68 -18.69 -26.94
CA PRO A 241 -15.93 -17.93 -26.95
C PRO A 241 -16.33 -17.35 -25.58
N ASN A 242 -15.70 -17.76 -24.49
CA ASN A 242 -16.11 -17.44 -23.12
C ASN A 242 -15.13 -16.58 -22.33
N VAL A 243 -13.88 -16.43 -22.79
CA VAL A 243 -12.90 -15.54 -22.15
C VAL A 243 -13.40 -14.09 -22.16
N THR A 244 -13.53 -13.51 -20.96
CA THR A 244 -13.92 -12.12 -20.70
C THR A 244 -12.76 -11.27 -20.20
N ILE A 245 -11.71 -11.87 -19.63
CA ILE A 245 -10.48 -11.20 -19.21
C ILE A 245 -9.27 -11.88 -19.83
N LEU A 246 -8.40 -11.09 -20.45
CA LEU A 246 -7.10 -11.50 -20.93
C LEU A 246 -6.02 -10.58 -20.37
N SER A 247 -5.00 -11.16 -19.76
CA SER A 247 -3.79 -10.44 -19.33
C SER A 247 -2.57 -11.12 -19.92
N ILE A 248 -1.77 -10.35 -20.66
CA ILE A 248 -0.49 -10.78 -21.22
C ILE A 248 0.58 -9.92 -20.59
N VAL A 249 1.54 -10.54 -19.91
CA VAL A 249 2.65 -9.87 -19.23
C VAL A 249 3.97 -10.54 -19.64
N GLY A 250 4.88 -9.76 -20.21
CA GLY A 250 6.26 -10.20 -20.47
C GLY A 250 7.19 -9.94 -19.29
N ASP A 251 8.40 -10.48 -19.35
CA ASP A 251 9.45 -10.26 -18.34
C ASP A 251 10.29 -9.01 -18.64
N GLU A 252 10.77 -8.34 -17.59
CA GLU A 252 11.62 -7.16 -17.73
C GLU A 252 13.04 -7.57 -18.16
N GLY A 253 13.40 -7.31 -19.43
CA GLY A 253 14.81 -7.27 -19.86
C GLY A 253 15.29 -8.37 -20.80
N ILE A 254 14.40 -9.20 -21.33
CA ILE A 254 14.74 -10.32 -22.23
C ILE A 254 13.69 -10.39 -23.35
N ASP A 255 14.12 -10.78 -24.57
CA ASP A 255 13.34 -10.90 -25.82
C ASP A 255 11.82 -10.96 -25.59
N ARG A 256 11.16 -9.82 -25.79
CA ARG A 256 9.79 -9.58 -25.34
C ARG A 256 8.79 -10.18 -26.37
N ILE A 257 7.55 -10.43 -25.94
CA ILE A 257 6.49 -11.07 -26.75
C ILE A 257 6.18 -10.24 -28.01
N ASN A 258 6.13 -10.83 -29.21
CA ASN A 258 5.53 -10.20 -30.39
C ASN A 258 4.02 -10.48 -30.45
N ALA A 259 3.20 -9.58 -29.92
CA ALA A 259 1.74 -9.77 -29.92
C ALA A 259 1.10 -9.74 -31.32
N CYS A 260 1.80 -9.25 -32.35
CA CYS A 260 1.30 -9.23 -33.73
C CYS A 260 1.12 -10.62 -34.35
N ASP A 261 1.87 -11.61 -33.86
CA ASP A 261 1.79 -13.00 -34.33
C ASP A 261 0.60 -13.75 -33.74
N LEU A 262 -0.08 -13.16 -32.76
CA LEU A 262 -1.29 -13.71 -32.17
C LEU A 262 -2.51 -13.18 -32.92
N MET A 263 -3.32 -14.05 -33.50
CA MET A 263 -4.65 -13.68 -33.97
C MET A 263 -5.66 -14.09 -32.91
N LEU A 264 -6.01 -13.15 -32.03
CA LEU A 264 -6.91 -13.41 -30.92
C LEU A 264 -8.37 -13.24 -31.35
N ASN A 265 -9.17 -14.29 -31.19
CA ASN A 265 -10.61 -14.26 -31.41
C ASN A 265 -11.33 -14.58 -30.10
N PHE A 266 -11.59 -13.53 -29.32
CA PHE A 266 -12.30 -13.58 -28.04
C PHE A 266 -13.55 -12.67 -28.11
N PRO A 267 -14.68 -13.17 -28.63
CA PRO A 267 -15.85 -12.33 -28.92
C PRO A 267 -16.48 -11.70 -27.67
N LYS A 268 -16.30 -12.30 -26.48
CA LYS A 268 -16.79 -11.79 -25.19
C LYS A 268 -15.73 -11.02 -24.40
N LEU A 269 -14.57 -10.71 -24.98
CA LEU A 269 -13.49 -10.08 -24.21
C LEU A 269 -13.87 -8.67 -23.76
N GLU A 270 -13.98 -8.48 -22.45
CA GLU A 270 -14.33 -7.22 -21.83
C GLU A 270 -13.10 -6.46 -21.33
N LYS A 271 -12.04 -7.19 -20.93
CA LYS A 271 -10.85 -6.61 -20.31
C LYS A 271 -9.58 -7.19 -20.93
N LEU A 272 -8.71 -6.31 -21.40
CA LEU A 272 -7.43 -6.66 -22.00
C LEU A 272 -6.31 -5.89 -21.29
N LYS A 273 -5.31 -6.62 -20.81
CA LYS A 273 -4.08 -6.07 -20.23
C LYS A 273 -2.88 -6.58 -21.03
N LEU A 274 -2.04 -5.66 -21.50
CA LEU A 274 -0.82 -5.92 -22.27
C LEU A 274 0.34 -5.15 -21.62
N PHE A 275 1.23 -5.85 -20.90
CA PHE A 275 2.37 -5.23 -20.23
C PHE A 275 3.69 -5.91 -20.61
N ASP A 276 4.75 -5.13 -20.77
CA ASP A 276 6.10 -5.62 -21.04
C ASP A 276 6.23 -6.52 -22.30
N VAL A 277 5.51 -6.17 -23.38
CA VAL A 277 5.44 -6.84 -24.71
C VAL A 277 6.37 -6.09 -25.72
N GLU A 278 7.10 -6.78 -26.61
CA GLU A 278 8.00 -6.13 -27.60
C GLU A 278 7.25 -5.53 -28.79
N SER A 279 7.94 -4.60 -29.47
CA SER A 279 7.55 -4.08 -30.78
C SER A 279 7.54 -5.23 -31.80
N ILE A 280 6.57 -5.32 -32.69
CA ILE A 280 6.58 -4.39 -33.82
C ILE A 280 5.31 -3.56 -33.97
N ASP A 281 4.12 -3.98 -33.53
CA ASP A 281 2.91 -3.13 -33.53
C ASP A 281 1.97 -3.49 -32.38
N LEU A 282 1.13 -2.55 -31.91
CA LEU A 282 -0.08 -2.99 -31.24
C LEU A 282 -0.93 -3.74 -32.27
N PRO A 283 -1.40 -4.96 -31.98
CA PRO A 283 -2.05 -5.73 -33.01
C PRO A 283 -3.34 -5.08 -33.49
N ILE A 284 -3.50 -4.99 -34.82
CA ILE A 284 -4.69 -4.39 -35.46
C ILE A 284 -5.97 -5.09 -35.00
N TRP A 285 -5.92 -6.38 -34.64
CA TRP A 285 -7.08 -7.12 -34.17
C TRP A 285 -7.71 -6.54 -32.89
N ILE A 286 -6.97 -5.77 -32.07
CA ILE A 286 -7.55 -5.15 -30.87
C ILE A 286 -8.74 -4.27 -31.26
N ARG A 287 -8.64 -3.58 -32.40
CA ARG A 287 -9.70 -2.76 -33.00
C ARG A 287 -11.05 -3.47 -33.11
N ASP A 288 -11.02 -4.77 -33.35
CA ASP A 288 -12.20 -5.57 -33.65
C ASP A 288 -12.84 -6.14 -32.37
N LEU A 289 -12.24 -5.93 -31.20
CA LEU A 289 -12.78 -6.31 -29.89
C LEU A 289 -13.89 -5.36 -29.44
N LYS A 290 -15.05 -5.41 -30.09
CA LYS A 290 -16.17 -4.49 -29.81
C LYS A 290 -16.78 -4.67 -28.42
N SER A 291 -16.57 -5.81 -27.75
CA SER A 291 -17.00 -6.06 -26.36
C SER A 291 -16.10 -5.41 -25.31
N LEU A 292 -14.96 -4.84 -25.71
CA LEU A 292 -13.94 -4.37 -24.78
C LEU A 292 -14.42 -3.13 -24.02
N THR A 293 -14.44 -3.23 -22.69
CA THR A 293 -14.78 -2.13 -21.78
C THR A 293 -13.57 -1.59 -21.03
N LYS A 294 -12.49 -2.37 -20.91
CA LYS A 294 -11.25 -1.96 -20.25
C LYS A 294 -10.03 -2.40 -21.05
N LEU A 295 -9.16 -1.44 -21.37
CA LEU A 295 -7.89 -1.67 -22.02
C LEU A 295 -6.76 -1.10 -21.18
N SER A 296 -5.73 -1.89 -20.92
CA SER A 296 -4.53 -1.47 -20.21
C SER A 296 -3.28 -1.90 -20.96
N ILE A 297 -2.47 -0.93 -21.35
CA ILE A 297 -1.26 -1.11 -22.15
C ILE A 297 -0.13 -0.42 -21.40
N GLY A 298 0.94 -1.11 -21.03
CA GLY A 298 2.02 -0.41 -20.32
C GLY A 298 3.39 -1.05 -20.33
N ARG A 299 4.42 -0.22 -20.15
CA ARG A 299 5.85 -0.63 -20.21
C ARG A 299 6.24 -1.36 -21.49
N ASN A 300 5.45 -1.19 -22.53
CA ASN A 300 5.77 -1.71 -23.83
C ASN A 300 6.53 -0.58 -24.55
N ASP A 301 7.67 -0.87 -25.18
CA ASP A 301 8.45 0.11 -25.97
C ASP A 301 7.74 0.46 -27.29
N LEU A 302 6.41 0.55 -27.25
CA LEU A 302 5.50 0.58 -28.39
C LEU A 302 5.68 1.80 -29.25
N PHE A 303 6.15 2.92 -28.71
CA PHE A 303 6.10 4.22 -29.39
C PHE A 303 7.46 4.90 -29.56
N ALA A 304 8.57 4.22 -29.22
CA ALA A 304 9.92 4.73 -29.51
C ALA A 304 10.19 4.85 -31.03
N LYS A 305 9.44 4.14 -31.87
CA LYS A 305 9.45 4.30 -33.33
C LYS A 305 8.25 5.12 -33.79
N LYS A 306 8.52 6.22 -34.51
CA LYS A 306 7.56 7.21 -35.08
C LYS A 306 6.35 6.60 -35.81
N TYR A 307 6.46 5.36 -36.29
CA TYR A 307 5.43 4.65 -37.06
C TYR A 307 4.24 4.14 -36.22
N ASN A 308 4.41 3.92 -34.92
CA ASN A 308 3.40 3.20 -34.11
C ASN A 308 2.31 4.09 -33.52
N LEU A 309 2.56 5.39 -33.36
CA LEU A 309 1.54 6.38 -33.00
C LEU A 309 0.44 6.46 -34.07
N ALA A 310 0.82 6.44 -35.35
CA ALA A 310 -0.12 6.47 -36.46
C ALA A 310 -1.06 5.25 -36.46
N ILE A 311 -0.54 4.08 -36.07
CA ILE A 311 -1.35 2.85 -36.00
C ILE A 311 -2.35 2.92 -34.85
N LEU A 312 -1.92 3.28 -33.63
CA LEU A 312 -2.84 3.48 -32.50
C LEU A 312 -3.89 4.56 -32.81
N GLN A 313 -3.47 5.64 -33.49
CA GLN A 313 -4.34 6.73 -33.91
C GLN A 313 -5.48 6.28 -34.81
N ASN A 314 -5.26 5.24 -35.62
CA ASN A 314 -6.24 4.76 -36.58
C ASN A 314 -7.36 3.94 -35.94
N TRP A 315 -7.14 3.24 -34.82
CA TRP A 315 -8.13 2.28 -34.32
C TRP A 315 -8.59 2.47 -32.88
N ILE A 316 -7.88 3.21 -32.03
CA ILE A 316 -8.30 3.38 -30.63
C ILE A 316 -9.73 3.94 -30.53
N GLY A 317 -10.12 4.83 -31.44
CA GLY A 317 -11.46 5.43 -31.49
C GLY A 317 -12.58 4.47 -31.92
N GLU A 318 -12.23 3.30 -32.45
CA GLU A 318 -13.22 2.27 -32.79
C GLU A 318 -13.70 1.48 -31.58
N LEU A 319 -12.99 1.55 -30.45
CA LEU A 319 -13.33 0.87 -29.19
C LEU A 319 -14.35 1.66 -28.37
N ARG A 320 -15.49 1.98 -28.97
CA ARG A 320 -16.51 2.90 -28.43
C ARG A 320 -17.14 2.47 -27.10
N ASN A 321 -17.01 1.19 -26.73
CA ASN A 321 -17.51 0.65 -25.47
C ASN A 321 -16.52 0.79 -24.30
N LEU A 322 -15.31 1.33 -24.54
CA LEU A 322 -14.33 1.53 -23.49
C LEU A 322 -14.85 2.50 -22.42
N THR A 323 -14.79 2.03 -21.18
CA THR A 323 -15.04 2.81 -19.96
C THR A 323 -13.74 3.12 -19.23
N LYS A 324 -12.68 2.30 -19.42
CA LYS A 324 -11.37 2.51 -18.82
C LYS A 324 -10.25 2.28 -19.84
N LEU A 325 -9.39 3.27 -20.00
CA LEU A 325 -8.21 3.21 -20.85
C LEU A 325 -6.99 3.58 -20.01
N CYS A 326 -6.03 2.67 -19.92
CA CYS A 326 -4.74 2.90 -19.28
C CYS A 326 -3.63 2.69 -20.32
N ILE A 327 -2.81 3.70 -20.58
CA ILE A 327 -1.65 3.64 -21.45
C ILE A 327 -0.45 4.20 -20.67
N VAL A 328 0.22 3.35 -19.88
CA VAL A 328 1.20 3.79 -18.86
C VAL A 328 2.61 3.30 -19.17
N GLY A 329 3.62 4.17 -19.20
CA GLY A 329 5.00 3.70 -19.38
C GLY A 329 5.36 3.35 -20.81
N ASN A 330 4.79 4.02 -21.83
CA ASN A 330 5.04 3.69 -23.23
C ASN A 330 5.75 4.83 -24.00
N ASP A 331 6.39 5.77 -23.30
CA ASP A 331 7.16 6.85 -23.93
C ASP A 331 6.39 7.74 -24.93
N LEU A 332 5.06 7.78 -24.85
CA LEU A 332 4.22 8.60 -25.74
C LEU A 332 4.58 10.08 -25.65
N THR A 333 4.87 10.72 -26.78
CA THR A 333 5.08 12.17 -26.89
C THR A 333 3.78 12.93 -27.17
N GLU A 334 2.80 12.26 -27.79
CA GLU A 334 1.45 12.76 -28.03
C GLU A 334 0.41 11.65 -27.77
N LEU A 335 -0.83 12.05 -27.50
CA LEU A 335 -1.95 11.11 -27.36
C LEU A 335 -2.78 11.13 -28.65
N PRO A 336 -3.16 9.96 -29.22
CA PRO A 336 -3.89 9.91 -30.48
C PRO A 336 -5.27 10.57 -30.42
N ASN A 337 -5.60 11.34 -31.46
CA ASN A 337 -6.89 12.03 -31.59
C ASN A 337 -8.11 11.10 -31.54
N GLY A 338 -7.95 9.83 -31.94
CA GLY A 338 -9.03 8.82 -31.86
C GLY A 338 -9.59 8.61 -30.46
N VAL A 339 -8.85 9.01 -29.40
CA VAL A 339 -9.36 9.00 -28.02
C VAL A 339 -10.63 9.85 -27.86
N ALA A 340 -10.84 10.88 -28.70
CA ALA A 340 -12.07 11.69 -28.68
C ALA A 340 -13.36 10.89 -28.94
N GLU A 341 -13.26 9.75 -29.62
CA GLU A 341 -14.41 8.89 -29.96
C GLU A 341 -14.88 8.03 -28.78
N LEU A 342 -14.08 7.95 -27.70
CA LEU A 342 -14.35 7.12 -26.52
C LEU A 342 -15.36 7.79 -25.58
N ARG A 343 -16.57 8.11 -26.06
CA ARG A 343 -17.56 8.90 -25.31
C ARG A 343 -18.05 8.25 -24.01
N ASN A 344 -17.88 6.94 -23.86
CA ASN A 344 -18.21 6.18 -22.64
C ASN A 344 -17.06 6.13 -21.63
N LEU A 345 -15.92 6.79 -21.90
CA LEU A 345 -14.75 6.71 -21.06
C LEU A 345 -14.97 7.42 -19.72
N ILE A 346 -14.81 6.66 -18.64
CA ILE A 346 -14.92 7.09 -17.25
C ILE A 346 -13.54 7.33 -16.66
N LYS A 347 -12.55 6.51 -17.04
CA LYS A 347 -11.17 6.63 -16.56
C LYS A 347 -10.18 6.62 -17.71
N LEU A 348 -9.31 7.63 -17.72
CA LEU A 348 -8.14 7.74 -18.58
C LEU A 348 -6.88 7.84 -17.71
N ASP A 349 -5.97 6.89 -17.87
CA ASP A 349 -4.66 6.89 -17.22
C ASP A 349 -3.56 6.83 -18.28
N ILE A 350 -2.87 7.95 -18.48
CA ILE A 350 -1.80 8.13 -19.48
C ILE A 350 -0.49 8.51 -18.78
N SER A 351 -0.33 8.02 -17.54
CA SER A 351 0.82 8.32 -16.69
C SER A 351 2.13 7.69 -17.21
N ARG A 352 3.29 8.19 -16.78
CA ARG A 352 4.61 7.66 -17.14
C ARG A 352 4.85 7.65 -18.65
N ASN A 353 4.53 8.74 -19.34
CA ASN A 353 4.87 8.92 -20.75
C ASN A 353 5.75 10.17 -20.91
N LYS A 354 5.90 10.68 -22.13
CA LYS A 354 6.70 11.87 -22.48
C LYS A 354 5.80 12.99 -23.03
N LEU A 355 4.52 13.02 -22.63
CA LEU A 355 3.55 13.98 -23.15
C LEU A 355 3.91 15.40 -22.72
N THR A 356 3.95 16.33 -23.67
CA THR A 356 4.19 17.76 -23.40
C THR A 356 2.91 18.59 -23.32
N ALA A 357 1.81 18.07 -23.88
CA ALA A 357 0.47 18.68 -23.81
C ALA A 357 -0.63 17.61 -23.81
N LEU A 358 -1.80 17.97 -23.29
CA LEU A 358 -3.03 17.21 -23.49
C LEU A 358 -3.71 17.67 -24.79
N PRO A 359 -4.10 16.76 -25.70
CA PRO A 359 -4.75 17.15 -26.96
C PRO A 359 -6.18 17.61 -26.73
N GLU A 360 -6.63 18.55 -27.58
CA GLU A 360 -8.03 19.07 -27.59
C GLU A 360 -9.07 17.94 -27.68
N ALA A 361 -8.71 16.80 -28.28
CA ALA A 361 -9.51 15.59 -28.38
C ALA A 361 -10.14 15.13 -27.04
N ILE A 362 -9.46 15.32 -25.90
CA ILE A 362 -9.96 14.91 -24.57
C ILE A 362 -11.15 15.77 -24.12
N ARG A 363 -11.29 17.01 -24.62
CA ARG A 363 -12.36 17.95 -24.27
C ARG A 363 -13.76 17.34 -24.40
N GLY A 364 -13.95 16.44 -25.36
CA GLY A 364 -15.23 15.78 -25.65
C GLY A 364 -15.63 14.67 -24.66
N LEU A 365 -14.72 14.22 -23.79
CA LEU A 365 -14.94 13.09 -22.87
C LEU A 365 -15.76 13.47 -21.64
N LYS A 366 -17.03 13.83 -21.85
CA LYS A 366 -17.90 14.40 -20.80
C LYS A 366 -18.24 13.42 -19.66
N ASN A 367 -18.05 12.12 -19.86
CA ASN A 367 -18.25 11.09 -18.83
C ASN A 367 -17.01 10.82 -17.96
N LEU A 368 -15.89 11.50 -18.23
CA LEU A 368 -14.64 11.25 -17.53
C LEU A 368 -14.72 11.67 -16.06
N MET A 369 -14.50 10.70 -15.18
CA MET A 369 -14.46 10.87 -13.72
C MET A 369 -13.03 10.81 -13.18
N THR A 370 -12.11 10.12 -13.87
CA THR A 370 -10.72 10.00 -13.45
C THR A 370 -9.79 10.32 -14.61
N LEU A 371 -8.92 11.31 -14.42
CA LEU A 371 -7.85 11.65 -15.35
C LEU A 371 -6.51 11.61 -14.62
N ARG A 372 -5.65 10.67 -15.03
CA ARG A 372 -4.29 10.52 -14.50
C ARG A 372 -3.28 10.72 -15.62
N VAL A 373 -2.39 11.69 -15.41
CA VAL A 373 -1.33 12.08 -16.35
C VAL A 373 -0.02 12.25 -15.58
N LYS A 374 0.15 11.48 -14.50
CA LYS A 374 1.32 11.53 -13.62
C LYS A 374 2.60 11.23 -14.40
N GLN A 375 3.73 11.85 -14.06
CA GLN A 375 5.05 11.52 -14.60
C GLN A 375 5.06 11.66 -16.12
N ASN A 376 4.80 12.88 -16.59
CA ASN A 376 4.87 13.33 -17.97
C ASN A 376 5.69 14.64 -18.02
N LYS A 377 5.64 15.37 -19.13
CA LYS A 377 6.33 16.65 -19.35
C LYS A 377 5.35 17.79 -19.62
N LEU A 378 4.15 17.74 -19.05
CA LEU A 378 3.14 18.76 -19.28
C LEU A 378 3.59 20.08 -18.67
N ASN A 379 3.71 21.13 -19.50
CA ASN A 379 4.05 22.47 -19.01
C ASN A 379 2.82 23.33 -18.65
N LYS A 380 1.64 22.95 -19.14
CA LYS A 380 0.37 23.60 -18.84
C LYS A 380 -0.81 22.63 -18.90
N LEU A 381 -1.85 22.94 -18.12
CA LEU A 381 -3.16 22.36 -18.33
C LEU A 381 -3.99 23.24 -19.28
N PRO A 382 -4.75 22.65 -20.20
CA PRO A 382 -5.58 23.41 -21.14
C PRO A 382 -6.80 24.02 -20.44
N TYR A 383 -7.29 25.17 -20.94
CA TYR A 383 -8.49 25.86 -20.41
C TYR A 383 -9.72 24.94 -20.36
N TRP A 384 -9.86 24.04 -21.34
CA TRP A 384 -11.01 23.14 -21.40
C TRP A 384 -11.00 22.05 -20.32
N ILE A 385 -9.95 21.93 -19.50
CA ILE A 385 -9.94 20.97 -18.39
C ILE A 385 -11.18 21.16 -17.50
N GLY A 386 -11.60 22.42 -17.29
CA GLY A 386 -12.80 22.78 -16.54
C GLY A 386 -14.13 22.33 -17.18
N GLU A 387 -14.12 21.90 -18.45
CA GLU A 387 -15.30 21.36 -19.11
C GLU A 387 -15.55 19.88 -18.81
N LEU A 388 -14.61 19.18 -18.16
CA LEU A 388 -14.76 17.81 -17.68
C LEU A 388 -15.53 17.81 -16.35
N ARG A 389 -16.79 18.25 -16.38
CA ARG A 389 -17.58 18.54 -15.17
C ARG A 389 -17.83 17.35 -14.24
N ASN A 390 -17.72 16.13 -14.75
CA ASN A 390 -17.87 14.89 -13.99
C ASN A 390 -16.56 14.42 -13.33
N LEU A 391 -15.46 15.14 -13.50
CA LEU A 391 -14.16 14.73 -12.99
C LEU A 391 -14.15 14.76 -11.46
N GLU A 392 -13.83 13.61 -10.87
CA GLU A 392 -13.70 13.39 -9.42
C GLU A 392 -12.23 13.32 -9.01
N GLU A 393 -11.36 12.78 -9.88
CA GLU A 393 -9.92 12.67 -9.64
C GLU A 393 -9.13 13.29 -10.81
N LEU A 394 -8.27 14.25 -10.48
CA LEU A 394 -7.26 14.81 -11.38
C LEU A 394 -5.87 14.60 -10.79
N ASN A 395 -5.04 13.82 -11.46
CA ASN A 395 -3.68 13.54 -11.04
C ASN A 395 -2.67 13.95 -12.11
N VAL A 396 -1.93 15.02 -11.84
CA VAL A 396 -0.88 15.60 -12.69
C VAL A 396 0.48 15.63 -11.97
N LEU A 397 0.63 14.76 -10.96
CA LEU A 397 1.86 14.57 -10.18
C LEU A 397 3.10 14.38 -11.07
N ILE A 398 4.24 15.02 -10.78
CA ILE A 398 5.49 14.88 -11.55
C ILE A 398 5.25 15.30 -13.01
N ASN A 399 5.13 16.60 -13.24
CA ASN A 399 5.07 17.25 -14.54
C ASN A 399 5.87 18.58 -14.46
N GLU A 400 5.72 19.46 -15.45
CA GLU A 400 6.44 20.74 -15.56
C GLU A 400 5.43 21.92 -15.49
N LEU A 401 4.28 21.74 -14.83
CA LEU A 401 3.19 22.73 -14.82
C LEU A 401 3.63 23.99 -14.06
N THR A 402 3.53 25.15 -14.71
CA THR A 402 3.84 26.44 -14.09
C THR A 402 2.63 27.09 -13.42
N GLU A 403 1.41 26.72 -13.84
CA GLU A 403 0.16 27.18 -13.25
C GLU A 403 -0.98 26.15 -13.38
N LEU A 404 -2.00 26.31 -12.53
CA LEU A 404 -3.32 25.70 -12.71
C LEU A 404 -4.25 26.74 -13.33
N PRO A 405 -4.93 26.45 -14.45
CA PRO A 405 -5.79 27.43 -15.11
C PRO A 405 -7.02 27.76 -14.25
N ASP A 406 -7.51 28.99 -14.34
CA ASP A 406 -8.71 29.45 -13.61
C ASP A 406 -9.95 28.59 -13.92
N ASP A 407 -10.01 27.96 -15.09
CA ASP A 407 -11.07 27.04 -15.46
C ASP A 407 -11.16 25.80 -14.57
N THR A 408 -10.10 25.45 -13.82
CA THR A 408 -10.14 24.37 -12.82
C THR A 408 -11.30 24.57 -11.82
N LYS A 409 -11.70 25.81 -11.53
CA LYS A 409 -12.86 26.13 -10.67
C LYS A 409 -14.19 25.52 -11.13
N LYS A 410 -14.30 25.12 -12.40
CA LYS A 410 -15.50 24.49 -12.98
C LYS A 410 -15.61 22.99 -12.65
N LEU A 411 -14.56 22.37 -12.12
CA LEU A 411 -14.52 20.95 -11.73
C LEU A 411 -15.25 20.68 -10.41
N ARG A 412 -16.55 20.98 -10.35
CA ARG A 412 -17.32 20.98 -9.10
C ARG A 412 -17.45 19.61 -8.43
N ASN A 413 -17.26 18.51 -9.17
CA ASN A 413 -17.28 17.15 -8.63
C ASN A 413 -15.91 16.66 -8.15
N LEU A 414 -14.85 17.48 -8.28
CA LEU A 414 -13.50 17.05 -7.95
C LEU A 414 -13.37 16.81 -6.46
N THR A 415 -12.99 15.58 -6.10
CA THR A 415 -12.74 15.16 -4.72
C THR A 415 -11.25 15.01 -4.44
N ASN A 416 -10.45 14.70 -5.46
CA ASN A 416 -9.02 14.49 -5.34
C ASN A 416 -8.24 15.26 -6.42
N LEU A 417 -7.39 16.18 -5.98
CA LEU A 417 -6.45 16.90 -6.84
C LEU A 417 -5.02 16.64 -6.38
N ASN A 418 -4.22 16.03 -7.24
CA ASN A 418 -2.78 15.89 -7.04
C ASN A 418 -2.01 16.60 -8.15
N ALA A 419 -1.38 17.71 -7.79
CA ALA A 419 -0.47 18.49 -8.64
C ALA A 419 0.92 18.64 -8.00
N SER A 420 1.31 17.70 -7.13
CA SER A 420 2.65 17.70 -6.52
C SER A 420 3.76 17.52 -7.56
N TYR A 421 4.98 17.93 -7.24
CA TYR A 421 6.19 17.84 -8.07
C TYR A 421 5.96 18.46 -9.45
N ASN A 422 5.72 19.76 -9.47
CA ASN A 422 5.55 20.62 -10.64
C ASN A 422 6.28 21.95 -10.37
N ASP A 423 6.12 22.94 -11.26
CA ASP A 423 6.72 24.27 -11.14
C ASP A 423 5.70 25.35 -10.77
N LEU A 424 4.64 24.99 -10.03
CA LEU A 424 3.58 25.93 -9.66
C LEU A 424 4.14 27.02 -8.73
N ALA A 425 4.12 28.27 -9.18
CA ALA A 425 4.52 29.42 -8.34
C ALA A 425 3.44 29.83 -7.33
N LYS A 426 2.17 29.49 -7.61
CA LYS A 426 1.01 29.81 -6.78
C LYS A 426 -0.15 28.86 -7.07
N LEU A 427 -1.09 28.76 -6.12
CA LEU A 427 -2.43 28.25 -6.40
C LEU A 427 -3.35 29.39 -6.85
N PRO A 428 -4.27 29.16 -7.80
CA PRO A 428 -5.24 30.16 -8.20
C PRO A 428 -6.23 30.44 -7.04
N SER A 429 -6.65 31.69 -6.88
CA SER A 429 -7.58 32.08 -5.81
C SER A 429 -8.93 31.37 -5.91
N CYS A 430 -9.35 31.03 -7.14
CA CYS A 430 -10.59 30.29 -7.39
C CYS A 430 -10.53 28.80 -7.03
N ILE A 431 -9.42 28.28 -6.49
CA ILE A 431 -9.34 26.89 -6.02
C ILE A 431 -10.44 26.58 -4.98
N GLY A 432 -10.86 27.59 -4.21
CA GLY A 432 -11.95 27.51 -3.22
C GLY A 432 -13.34 27.19 -3.78
N GLU A 433 -13.51 27.21 -5.10
CA GLU A 433 -14.75 26.79 -5.77
C GLU A 433 -14.91 25.27 -5.85
N LEU A 434 -13.84 24.50 -5.59
CA LEU A 434 -13.86 23.04 -5.55
C LEU A 434 -14.47 22.52 -4.23
N LYS A 435 -15.75 22.83 -3.99
CA LYS A 435 -16.43 22.58 -2.71
C LYS A 435 -16.48 21.11 -2.28
N ASN A 436 -16.34 20.18 -3.22
CA ASN A 436 -16.31 18.73 -2.96
C ASN A 436 -14.90 18.17 -2.74
N LEU A 437 -13.86 19.01 -2.73
CA LEU A 437 -12.49 18.55 -2.60
C LEU A 437 -12.24 17.97 -1.20
N ILE A 438 -11.77 16.72 -1.17
CA ILE A 438 -11.42 15.95 0.02
C ILE A 438 -9.90 15.92 0.19
N LYS A 439 -9.17 15.81 -0.93
CA LYS A 439 -7.72 15.70 -0.94
C LYS A 439 -7.08 16.70 -1.89
N LEU A 440 -6.16 17.49 -1.37
CA LEU A 440 -5.33 18.44 -2.12
C LEU A 440 -3.85 18.16 -1.86
N CYS A 441 -3.14 17.71 -2.90
CA CYS A 441 -1.69 17.49 -2.85
C CYS A 441 -0.99 18.38 -3.86
N VAL A 442 -0.12 19.27 -3.37
CA VAL A 442 0.62 20.25 -4.17
C VAL A 442 2.08 20.39 -3.71
N SER A 443 2.60 19.44 -2.92
CA SER A 443 4.02 19.41 -2.50
C SER A 443 5.01 19.37 -3.65
N GLY A 444 6.25 19.80 -3.42
CA GLY A 444 7.29 19.83 -4.45
C GLY A 444 7.01 20.85 -5.55
N ASN A 445 6.43 22.00 -5.20
CA ASN A 445 6.24 23.14 -6.09
C ASN A 445 6.99 24.37 -5.55
N GLN A 446 6.73 25.55 -6.14
CA GLN A 446 7.35 26.82 -5.77
C GLN A 446 6.36 27.76 -5.06
N ILE A 447 5.33 27.21 -4.41
CA ILE A 447 4.24 27.99 -3.79
C ILE A 447 4.76 28.70 -2.54
N ALA A 448 4.81 30.03 -2.58
CA ALA A 448 5.27 30.86 -1.45
C ALA A 448 4.16 31.26 -0.47
N ALA A 449 2.89 31.26 -0.92
CA ALA A 449 1.74 31.60 -0.10
C ALA A 449 0.48 30.84 -0.56
N LEU A 450 -0.38 30.51 0.40
CA LEU A 450 -1.70 29.94 0.14
C LEU A 450 -2.73 31.04 -0.12
N PRO A 451 -3.53 30.97 -1.20
CA PRO A 451 -4.60 31.93 -1.41
C PRO A 451 -5.74 31.70 -0.40
N GLU A 452 -6.42 32.78 0.01
CA GLU A 452 -7.54 32.71 0.96
C GLU A 452 -8.68 31.77 0.50
N GLY A 453 -8.82 31.57 -0.81
CA GLY A 453 -9.78 30.62 -1.37
C GLY A 453 -9.63 29.18 -0.85
N VAL A 454 -8.44 28.75 -0.41
CA VAL A 454 -8.28 27.41 0.20
C VAL A 454 -9.13 27.26 1.46
N ALA A 455 -9.40 28.35 2.20
CA ALA A 455 -10.22 28.34 3.40
C ALA A 455 -11.69 27.94 3.16
N GLU A 456 -12.11 27.94 1.89
CA GLU A 456 -13.45 27.56 1.46
C GLU A 456 -13.64 26.05 1.22
N LEU A 457 -12.56 25.26 1.27
CA LEU A 457 -12.57 23.83 1.03
C LEU A 457 -13.04 23.05 2.28
N LYS A 458 -14.30 23.21 2.66
CA LYS A 458 -14.85 22.69 3.94
C LYS A 458 -14.84 21.17 4.09
N ASN A 459 -14.77 20.44 2.97
CA ASN A 459 -14.73 18.98 2.95
C ASN A 459 -13.30 18.41 2.94
N LEU A 460 -12.27 19.27 2.99
CA LEU A 460 -10.88 18.84 2.89
C LEU A 460 -10.46 18.06 4.12
N THR A 461 -10.03 16.82 3.93
CA THR A 461 -9.52 15.93 4.98
C THR A 461 -8.00 15.76 4.90
N GLU A 462 -7.41 15.94 3.71
CA GLU A 462 -5.99 15.80 3.48
C GLU A 462 -5.44 17.01 2.71
N LEU A 463 -4.49 17.72 3.32
CA LEU A 463 -3.76 18.82 2.69
C LEU A 463 -2.26 18.52 2.76
N ASN A 464 -1.63 18.39 1.59
CA ASN A 464 -0.19 18.20 1.47
C ASN A 464 0.43 19.36 0.66
N ILE A 465 1.29 20.14 1.29
CA ILE A 465 1.87 21.37 0.75
C ILE A 465 3.31 21.59 1.21
N GLY A 466 4.20 20.60 1.08
CA GLY A 466 5.66 20.83 1.17
C GLY A 466 6.19 21.71 0.04
N ASN A 467 6.48 22.98 0.30
CA ASN A 467 6.66 24.04 -0.70
C ASN A 467 7.66 25.12 -0.22
N GLN A 468 7.41 26.40 -0.53
CA GLN A 468 8.21 27.54 -0.13
C GLN A 468 7.45 28.46 0.83
N LEU A 469 6.45 27.92 1.56
CA LEU A 469 5.60 28.71 2.45
C LEU A 469 6.43 29.34 3.57
N ILE A 470 6.28 30.66 3.74
CA ILE A 470 6.93 31.42 4.81
C ILE A 470 6.03 31.49 6.06
N GLU A 471 4.72 31.48 5.85
CA GLU A 471 3.71 31.50 6.90
C GLU A 471 2.55 30.54 6.58
N LEU A 472 1.92 30.04 7.64
CA LEU A 472 0.66 29.32 7.55
C LEU A 472 -0.48 30.29 7.95
N PRO A 473 -1.45 30.57 7.07
CA PRO A 473 -2.48 31.57 7.36
C PRO A 473 -3.43 31.16 8.50
N ASN A 474 -3.88 32.12 9.30
CA ASN A 474 -4.79 31.88 10.43
C ASN A 474 -6.14 31.25 10.02
N TRP A 475 -6.57 31.46 8.77
CA TRP A 475 -7.78 30.82 8.25
C TRP A 475 -7.66 29.30 8.09
N ILE A 476 -6.48 28.70 8.33
CA ILE A 476 -6.30 27.24 8.38
C ILE A 476 -7.30 26.58 9.33
N SER A 477 -7.63 27.26 10.44
CA SER A 477 -8.67 26.86 11.41
C SER A 477 -10.05 26.65 10.79
N LYS A 478 -10.32 27.18 9.59
CA LYS A 478 -11.61 26.99 8.88
C LYS A 478 -11.72 25.61 8.20
N LEU A 479 -10.64 24.82 8.15
CA LEU A 479 -10.60 23.47 7.56
C LEU A 479 -10.91 22.41 8.61
N ASN A 480 -12.09 22.49 9.23
CA ASN A 480 -12.43 21.73 10.44
C ASN A 480 -12.47 20.20 10.21
N GLN A 481 -12.56 19.73 8.95
CA GLN A 481 -12.56 18.30 8.61
C GLN A 481 -11.16 17.73 8.38
N LEU A 482 -10.12 18.55 8.49
CA LEU A 482 -8.74 18.16 8.18
C LEU A 482 -8.26 17.10 9.18
N LYS A 483 -7.78 15.97 8.65
CA LYS A 483 -7.21 14.84 9.40
C LYS A 483 -5.71 14.76 9.20
N LEU A 484 -5.23 15.05 8.00
CA LEU A 484 -3.82 15.07 7.65
C LEU A 484 -3.44 16.45 7.13
N LEU A 485 -2.45 17.05 7.78
CA LEU A 485 -1.79 18.28 7.35
C LEU A 485 -0.29 18.01 7.21
N ASP A 486 0.19 18.03 5.97
CA ASP A 486 1.60 17.89 5.64
C ASP A 486 2.13 19.23 5.10
N LEU A 487 2.96 19.87 5.90
CA LEU A 487 3.70 21.10 5.62
C LEU A 487 5.22 20.85 5.65
N ALA A 488 5.66 19.59 5.56
CA ALA A 488 7.08 19.27 5.63
C ALA A 488 7.86 19.92 4.49
N ASN A 489 9.10 20.34 4.74
CA ASN A 489 9.97 21.01 3.77
C ASN A 489 9.36 22.33 3.26
N ASN A 490 9.11 23.27 4.17
CA ASN A 490 8.72 24.65 3.88
C ASN A 490 9.73 25.64 4.52
N LYS A 491 9.38 26.92 4.58
CA LYS A 491 10.17 27.98 5.22
C LYS A 491 9.44 28.59 6.42
N LEU A 492 8.56 27.82 7.08
CA LEU A 492 7.74 28.30 8.19
C LEU A 492 8.65 28.63 9.39
N THR A 493 8.51 29.84 9.92
CA THR A 493 9.21 30.29 11.13
C THR A 493 8.36 30.15 12.40
N ALA A 494 7.04 30.12 12.25
CA ALA A 494 6.07 29.87 13.31
C ALA A 494 4.82 29.18 12.75
N LEU A 495 4.04 28.57 13.65
CA LEU A 495 2.66 28.16 13.39
C LEU A 495 1.70 29.18 14.04
N PRO A 496 0.56 29.50 13.40
CA PRO A 496 -0.47 30.34 14.01
C PRO A 496 -1.12 29.61 15.18
N ARG A 497 -1.62 30.35 16.18
CA ARG A 497 -2.36 29.77 17.32
C ARG A 497 -3.62 29.01 16.87
N GLU A 498 -4.18 29.42 15.73
CA GLU A 498 -5.34 28.83 15.06
C GLU A 498 -5.10 27.37 14.62
N ILE A 499 -3.84 26.89 14.59
CA ILE A 499 -3.55 25.46 14.37
C ILE A 499 -4.27 24.58 15.38
N GLY A 500 -4.41 25.04 16.63
CA GLY A 500 -5.04 24.29 17.70
C GLY A 500 -6.55 24.11 17.55
N ASP A 501 -7.18 24.78 16.59
CA ASP A 501 -8.61 24.66 16.33
C ASP A 501 -8.93 23.54 15.30
N LEU A 502 -7.91 22.85 14.78
CA LEU A 502 -8.06 21.66 13.92
C LEU A 502 -8.33 20.39 14.75
N GLU A 503 -9.45 20.33 15.46
CA GLU A 503 -9.75 19.28 16.44
C GLU A 503 -9.77 17.84 15.87
N ASN A 504 -10.02 17.69 14.56
CA ASN A 504 -10.04 16.41 13.85
C ASN A 504 -8.67 15.95 13.32
N LEU A 505 -7.62 16.75 13.51
CA LEU A 505 -6.30 16.47 12.98
C LEU A 505 -5.69 15.25 13.69
N THR A 506 -5.35 14.23 12.92
CA THR A 506 -4.70 12.99 13.40
C THR A 506 -3.22 12.99 13.08
N SER A 507 -2.81 13.59 11.97
CA SER A 507 -1.43 13.59 11.53
C SER A 507 -0.99 14.99 11.12
N LEU A 508 0.09 15.47 11.75
CA LEU A 508 0.71 16.76 11.47
C LEU A 508 2.19 16.56 11.17
N TYR A 509 2.56 16.75 9.90
CA TYR A 509 3.94 16.70 9.44
C TYR A 509 4.42 18.11 9.12
N ILE A 510 5.40 18.59 9.87
CA ILE A 510 5.95 19.95 9.77
C ILE A 510 7.49 19.97 9.80
N GLY A 511 8.13 18.81 9.62
CA GLY A 511 9.59 18.71 9.61
C GLY A 511 10.25 19.42 8.41
N GLY A 512 11.54 19.75 8.49
CA GLY A 512 12.24 20.51 7.46
C GLY A 512 11.77 21.96 7.36
N ASN A 513 11.51 22.62 8.49
CA ASN A 513 11.08 24.03 8.57
C ASN A 513 12.05 24.85 9.44
N GLN A 514 11.76 26.14 9.64
CA GLN A 514 12.58 27.06 10.44
C GLN A 514 11.92 27.40 11.78
N LEU A 515 11.09 26.50 12.30
CA LEU A 515 10.35 26.69 13.56
C LEU A 515 11.31 26.72 14.75
N THR A 516 11.23 27.76 15.58
CA THR A 516 11.99 27.85 16.84
C THR A 516 11.17 27.44 18.06
N VAL A 517 9.84 27.53 17.97
CA VAL A 517 8.88 27.14 19.00
C VAL A 517 7.62 26.56 18.35
N LEU A 518 6.91 25.72 19.09
CA LEU A 518 5.52 25.35 18.79
C LEU A 518 4.56 26.20 19.63
N PRO A 519 3.40 26.64 19.10
CA PRO A 519 2.41 27.35 19.89
C PRO A 519 1.82 26.45 20.97
N ARG A 520 1.51 26.99 22.14
CA ARG A 520 0.85 26.25 23.25
C ARG A 520 -0.48 25.61 22.82
N GLU A 521 -1.15 26.22 21.83
CA GLU A 521 -2.39 25.74 21.26
C GLU A 521 -2.25 24.37 20.58
N ILE A 522 -1.03 23.89 20.30
CA ILE A 522 -0.79 22.52 19.83
C ILE A 522 -1.45 21.48 20.76
N GLY A 523 -1.46 21.71 22.09
CA GLY A 523 -2.07 20.81 23.07
C GLY A 523 -3.60 20.74 23.02
N LYS A 524 -4.26 21.52 22.15
CA LYS A 524 -5.69 21.40 21.85
C LYS A 524 -5.99 20.27 20.84
N LEU A 525 -5.00 19.79 20.09
CA LEU A 525 -5.17 18.77 19.05
C LEU A 525 -5.38 17.37 19.65
N LYS A 526 -6.53 17.14 20.30
CA LYS A 526 -6.81 15.90 21.05
C LYS A 526 -6.85 14.64 20.19
N SER A 527 -7.10 14.76 18.90
CA SER A 527 -7.14 13.63 17.96
C SER A 527 -5.77 13.27 17.40
N LEU A 528 -4.71 14.04 17.69
CA LEU A 528 -3.41 13.88 17.07
C LEU A 528 -2.73 12.58 17.53
N THR A 529 -2.39 11.72 16.57
CA THR A 529 -1.66 10.46 16.76
C THR A 529 -0.21 10.58 16.29
N ASP A 530 0.04 11.38 15.26
CA ASP A 530 1.36 11.53 14.65
C ASP A 530 1.75 13.00 14.54
N LEU A 531 2.85 13.35 15.20
CA LEU A 531 3.47 14.68 15.11
C LEU A 531 4.93 14.54 14.69
N ASN A 532 5.27 15.05 13.51
CA ASN A 532 6.65 15.13 13.05
C ASN A 532 7.08 16.60 12.92
N VAL A 533 8.09 16.97 13.68
CA VAL A 533 8.75 18.28 13.67
C VAL A 533 10.26 18.12 13.50
N ARG A 534 10.68 17.04 12.81
CA ARG A 534 12.09 16.75 12.55
C ARG A 534 12.77 17.88 11.77
N ASP A 535 14.08 18.03 11.92
CA ASP A 535 14.89 18.95 11.10
C ASP A 535 14.27 20.35 11.09
N SER A 536 14.05 20.85 12.30
CA SER A 536 13.57 22.19 12.57
C SER A 536 14.58 22.89 13.48
N GLN A 537 14.22 24.06 14.02
CA GLN A 537 15.12 24.86 14.86
C GLN A 537 14.59 24.99 16.28
N LEU A 538 13.78 24.02 16.74
CA LEU A 538 13.08 24.10 18.02
C LEU A 538 14.09 24.14 19.17
N THR A 539 13.96 25.13 20.04
CA THR A 539 14.79 25.26 21.26
C THR A 539 14.10 24.66 22.48
N GLU A 540 12.76 24.59 22.46
CA GLU A 540 11.94 23.94 23.48
C GLU A 540 10.64 23.38 22.91
N LEU A 541 10.02 22.46 23.65
CA LEU A 541 8.64 22.04 23.43
C LEU A 541 7.72 22.69 24.48
N PRO A 542 6.51 23.13 24.11
CA PRO A 542 5.56 23.67 25.07
C PRO A 542 5.09 22.58 26.04
N ARG A 543 4.81 22.96 27.30
CA ARG A 543 4.30 22.03 28.33
C ARG A 543 2.97 21.38 27.90
N GLU A 544 2.19 22.09 27.09
CA GLU A 544 0.95 21.62 26.52
C GLU A 544 1.10 20.41 25.60
N ILE A 545 2.32 20.03 25.18
CA ILE A 545 2.54 18.78 24.43
C ILE A 545 2.04 17.55 25.21
N GLY A 546 2.10 17.56 26.55
CA GLY A 546 1.54 16.49 27.39
C GLY A 546 0.02 16.38 27.33
N ARG A 547 -0.67 17.35 26.72
CA ARG A 547 -2.13 17.29 26.53
C ARG A 547 -2.54 16.42 25.33
N LEU A 548 -1.58 15.97 24.51
CA LEU A 548 -1.79 15.13 23.33
C LEU A 548 -1.90 13.65 23.70
N THR A 549 -2.92 13.30 24.49
CA THR A 549 -3.05 11.96 25.09
C THR A 549 -3.23 10.80 24.10
N ASN A 550 -3.56 11.09 22.84
CA ASN A 550 -3.68 10.10 21.77
C ASN A 550 -2.41 9.98 20.91
N LEU A 551 -1.36 10.74 21.21
CA LEU A 551 -0.13 10.75 20.42
C LEU A 551 0.59 9.40 20.55
N THR A 552 0.82 8.76 19.41
CA THR A 552 1.57 7.50 19.30
C THR A 552 2.97 7.70 18.76
N THR A 553 3.16 8.76 17.97
CA THR A 553 4.44 9.08 17.32
C THR A 553 4.76 10.55 17.51
N LEU A 554 5.89 10.83 18.16
CA LEU A 554 6.49 12.16 18.21
C LEU A 554 7.92 12.10 17.66
N ASP A 555 8.15 12.75 16.52
CA ASP A 555 9.48 12.91 15.95
C ASP A 555 9.94 14.36 16.07
N VAL A 556 10.96 14.58 16.91
CA VAL A 556 11.61 15.87 17.15
C VAL A 556 13.13 15.77 16.92
N THR A 557 13.57 14.78 16.14
CA THR A 557 14.98 14.61 15.76
C THR A 557 15.49 15.83 14.98
N ASP A 558 16.82 16.02 14.92
CA ASP A 558 17.43 17.15 14.20
C ASP A 558 16.91 18.54 14.63
N ASN A 559 16.71 18.78 15.93
CA ASN A 559 16.33 20.09 16.50
C ASN A 559 17.43 20.66 17.42
N LYS A 560 17.13 21.78 18.09
CA LYS A 560 18.02 22.45 19.07
C LYS A 560 17.51 22.29 20.51
N LEU A 561 16.73 21.26 20.80
CA LEU A 561 16.19 21.02 22.13
C LEU A 561 17.33 20.62 23.07
N THR A 562 17.36 21.21 24.26
CA THR A 562 18.31 20.85 25.34
C THR A 562 17.65 20.07 26.47
N ARG A 563 16.32 20.11 26.54
CA ARG A 563 15.48 19.42 27.52
C ARG A 563 14.08 19.18 26.94
N LEU A 564 13.38 18.21 27.50
CA LEU A 564 11.97 17.98 27.23
C LEU A 564 11.14 18.46 28.44
N PRO A 565 9.91 18.98 28.24
CA PRO A 565 9.04 19.36 29.35
C PRO A 565 8.62 18.11 30.14
N LYS A 566 8.56 18.20 31.48
CA LYS A 566 8.14 17.09 32.35
C LYS A 566 6.76 16.52 31.98
N GLU A 567 5.89 17.35 31.41
CA GLU A 567 4.56 16.98 30.96
C GLU A 567 4.59 15.91 29.85
N ILE A 568 5.72 15.74 29.16
CA ILE A 568 5.89 14.71 28.12
C ILE A 568 5.72 13.27 28.68
N CYS A 569 5.93 13.09 29.99
CA CYS A 569 5.69 11.84 30.71
C CYS A 569 4.22 11.39 30.74
N SER A 570 3.29 12.27 30.39
CA SER A 570 1.88 11.90 30.24
C SER A 570 1.57 11.21 28.91
N LEU A 571 2.53 11.19 27.96
CA LEU A 571 2.41 10.50 26.68
C LEU A 571 2.79 9.02 26.84
N THR A 572 2.01 8.13 26.24
CA THR A 572 2.12 6.69 26.53
C THR A 572 3.04 5.90 25.59
N PHE A 573 3.67 6.51 24.57
CA PHE A 573 4.41 5.79 23.50
C PHE A 573 5.65 6.53 22.95
N GLY A 574 6.23 5.96 21.88
CA GLY A 574 7.54 6.24 21.29
C GLY A 574 7.82 7.71 20.96
N ILE A 575 8.87 8.27 21.57
CA ILE A 575 9.41 9.59 21.21
C ILE A 575 10.77 9.39 20.54
N PHE A 576 10.95 10.01 19.37
CA PHE A 576 12.22 10.06 18.66
C PHE A 576 12.84 11.44 18.87
N PHE A 577 14.04 11.48 19.45
CA PHE A 577 14.76 12.71 19.74
C PHE A 577 16.28 12.51 19.57
N GLU A 578 17.01 13.56 19.23
CA GLU A 578 18.48 13.54 19.16
C GLU A 578 19.07 14.63 20.07
N SER A 579 19.91 14.24 21.04
CA SER A 579 20.62 15.18 21.91
C SER A 579 21.95 15.59 21.26
N ARG A 580 22.22 16.89 21.22
CA ARG A 580 23.49 17.48 20.73
C ARG A 580 24.67 17.37 21.71
N ASP A 581 24.55 16.59 22.78
CA ASP A 581 25.66 16.43 23.71
C ASP A 581 26.74 15.52 23.10
N ASP A 582 27.74 16.18 22.54
CA ASP A 582 28.96 15.61 21.92
C ASP A 582 29.97 15.11 23.00
N TYR A 583 29.49 14.47 24.06
CA TYR A 583 30.33 13.89 25.10
C TYR A 583 30.04 12.41 25.26
N ASP A 584 30.92 11.62 24.65
CA ASP A 584 31.15 10.20 24.92
C ASP A 584 31.46 10.00 26.42
N TYR A 585 30.42 9.69 27.19
CA TYR A 585 30.57 9.04 28.48
C TYR A 585 29.75 7.77 28.47
N GLY A 586 30.43 6.68 28.14
CA GLY A 586 29.90 5.34 28.34
C GLY A 586 29.42 5.14 29.77
N SER A 587 28.13 4.91 29.95
CA SER A 587 27.60 3.90 30.87
C SER A 587 26.08 3.86 30.84
N ARG A 588 25.57 2.65 30.56
CA ARG A 588 24.28 2.07 30.96
C ARG A 588 23.20 3.03 31.48
N THR A 589 22.18 3.27 30.67
CA THR A 589 20.80 3.51 31.15
C THR A 589 19.83 2.70 30.30
N ASP A 590 19.11 1.77 30.96
CA ASP A 590 18.10 0.92 30.35
C ASP A 590 16.87 1.79 30.02
N GLY A 591 16.62 2.09 28.74
CA GLY A 591 15.46 2.90 28.31
C GLY A 591 15.63 3.59 26.96
N PHE A 592 16.88 3.72 26.50
CA PHE A 592 17.24 4.42 25.28
C PHE A 592 17.92 3.47 24.28
N HIS A 593 17.33 3.27 23.10
CA HIS A 593 18.01 2.60 22.00
C HIS A 593 18.64 3.63 21.06
N TYR A 594 19.97 3.55 20.89
CA TYR A 594 20.73 4.23 19.85
C TYR A 594 20.45 3.59 18.49
N SER A 595 20.02 4.36 17.49
CA SER A 595 20.12 3.94 16.09
C SER A 595 21.43 4.44 15.49
N GLY A 596 22.23 3.52 14.95
CA GLY A 596 23.57 3.80 14.43
C GLY A 596 23.56 4.72 13.21
N ASN A 597 23.78 6.01 13.46
CA ASN A 597 24.47 7.04 12.67
C ASN A 597 23.94 8.39 13.16
N GLY A 598 24.59 8.99 14.16
CA GLY A 598 24.08 10.17 14.89
C GLY A 598 23.28 9.76 16.13
N SER A 599 23.31 10.62 17.15
CA SER A 599 22.89 10.38 18.55
C SER A 599 21.36 10.34 18.71
N SER A 600 20.70 9.49 17.92
CA SER A 600 19.25 9.34 17.88
C SER A 600 18.78 8.38 18.98
N TYR A 601 17.94 8.91 19.86
CA TYR A 601 17.35 8.24 21.01
C TYR A 601 15.90 7.86 20.73
N ILE A 602 15.56 6.59 20.90
CA ILE A 602 14.17 6.12 20.90
C ILE A 602 13.74 5.88 22.35
N LEU A 603 12.88 6.76 22.85
CA LEU A 603 12.20 6.60 24.13
C LEU A 603 11.01 5.67 23.92
N ARG A 604 11.18 4.38 24.21
CA ARG A 604 10.12 3.36 24.01
C ARG A 604 9.15 3.23 25.19
N ASP A 605 9.55 3.69 26.37
CA ASP A 605 8.74 3.65 27.59
C ASP A 605 8.94 4.92 28.43
N ASN A 606 8.04 5.89 28.28
CA ASN A 606 8.01 7.12 29.08
C ASN A 606 7.17 6.97 30.36
N SER A 607 6.68 5.76 30.65
CA SER A 607 5.95 5.47 31.88
C SER A 607 6.87 5.11 33.04
N ASP A 608 8.17 4.92 32.76
CA ASP A 608 9.20 4.74 33.77
C ASP A 608 9.46 6.06 34.53
N PRO A 609 9.20 6.11 35.85
CA PRO A 609 9.47 7.28 36.67
C PRO A 609 10.93 7.76 36.61
N GLU A 610 11.90 6.87 36.39
CA GLU A 610 13.33 7.21 36.31
C GLU A 610 13.69 7.90 34.98
N VAL A 611 13.08 7.51 33.87
CA VAL A 611 13.21 8.22 32.56
C VAL A 611 12.64 9.64 32.69
N CYS A 612 11.51 9.77 33.37
CA CYS A 612 10.89 11.06 33.67
C CYS A 612 11.70 11.94 34.63
N LYS A 613 12.37 11.32 35.60
CA LYS A 613 13.29 11.99 36.51
C LYS A 613 14.51 12.49 35.77
N TRP A 614 15.11 11.66 34.91
CA TRP A 614 16.25 12.02 34.06
C TRP A 614 15.94 13.18 33.10
N LEU A 615 14.72 13.21 32.52
CA LEU A 615 14.25 14.31 31.69
C LEU A 615 14.03 15.63 32.47
N GLY A 616 13.79 15.56 33.78
CA GLY A 616 13.56 16.70 34.67
C GLY A 616 14.76 17.18 35.48
N GLU A 617 15.72 16.30 35.83
CA GLU A 617 16.79 16.55 36.80
C GLU A 617 17.97 17.36 36.27
N ARG A 618 18.06 17.62 34.96
CA ARG A 618 19.13 18.45 34.40
C ARG A 618 19.06 19.95 34.79
N TYR A 619 18.23 20.34 35.76
CA TYR A 619 18.11 21.73 36.21
C TYR A 619 18.26 22.00 37.71
N ASP A 620 18.40 21.00 38.58
CA ASP A 620 18.54 21.27 40.02
C ASP A 620 19.49 20.26 40.68
N SER A 621 20.80 20.37 40.46
CA SER A 621 21.85 20.06 41.45
C SER A 621 23.24 19.90 40.80
N TYR A 622 23.99 20.98 40.76
CA TYR A 622 25.42 20.89 41.08
C TYR A 622 25.69 21.88 42.21
N SER A 623 25.42 21.42 43.42
CA SER A 623 26.15 21.88 44.60
C SER A 623 26.82 20.66 45.21
N TRP A 624 28.15 20.78 45.31
CA TRP A 624 29.14 19.88 45.92
C TRP A 624 29.80 18.87 44.98
#